data_AF-A0A9X1MSG2-F1
#
_entry.id   AF-A0A9X1MSG2-F1
#
_cell.length_a   1.000
_cell.length_b   1.000
_cell.length_c   1.000
_cell.angle_alpha   90.00
_cell.angle_beta   90.00
_cell.angle_gamma   90.00
#
_symmetry.space_group_name_H-M   'P 1'
#
loop_
_entity.id
_entity.type
_entity.pdbx_description
1 polymer ?
#
loop_
_entity_poly.entity_id
_entity_poly.type
_entity_poly.pdbx_seq_one_letter_code
_entity_poly.pdbx_strand_id
1 'polypeptide(L)'
;MSRSLPHVRCPECGADNNAFAANCWICQRPLVDEAELVKALPVEAPAFVAGVNTKVGNVLLLFTLIALILVGIGVSTVEPVALIFYAILVVAPCLGVGITLRQILVAKDKPTATGGLTAVLIVVSVVGLLMISFGILCFTACLQMFSPNAFH
;
A
#
# COMPACT_ATOMS: atom_id res chain seq x y z
N MET A 1 -36.31 6.53 -8.48
CA MET A 1 -36.53 7.85 -9.11
C MET A 1 -35.35 8.14 -10.03
N SER A 2 -35.51 7.94 -11.35
CA SER A 2 -34.49 8.31 -12.34
C SER A 2 -34.46 9.82 -12.47
N ARG A 3 -33.38 10.48 -12.02
CA ARG A 3 -33.17 11.90 -12.28
C ARG A 3 -32.91 12.06 -13.79
N SER A 4 -33.90 12.55 -14.54
CA SER A 4 -33.70 12.97 -15.92
C SER A 4 -32.73 14.15 -15.91
N LEU A 5 -31.54 13.95 -16.47
CA LEU A 5 -30.57 15.03 -16.65
C LEU A 5 -31.14 16.02 -17.67
N PRO A 6 -30.89 17.34 -17.51
CA PRO A 6 -31.29 18.32 -18.52
C PRO A 6 -30.63 18.00 -19.87
N HIS A 7 -31.39 18.15 -20.95
CA HIS A 7 -30.94 17.86 -22.32
C HIS A 7 -30.80 19.17 -23.13
N VAL A 8 -29.84 19.19 -24.05
CA VAL A 8 -29.57 20.31 -24.96
C VAL A 8 -29.47 19.80 -26.40
N ARG A 9 -29.98 20.56 -27.37
CA ARG A 9 -29.87 20.23 -28.80
C ARG A 9 -28.62 20.85 -29.41
N CYS A 10 -27.91 20.05 -30.19
CA CYS A 10 -26.78 20.54 -30.96
C CYS A 10 -27.28 21.51 -32.06
N PRO A 11 -26.75 22.74 -32.15
CA PRO A 11 -27.17 23.71 -33.17
C PRO A 11 -26.78 23.29 -34.60
N GLU A 12 -25.82 22.37 -34.73
CA GLU A 12 -25.20 22.00 -36.01
C GLU A 12 -25.86 20.79 -36.66
N CYS A 13 -26.18 19.77 -35.84
CA CYS A 13 -26.74 18.51 -36.34
C CYS A 13 -28.11 18.14 -35.74
N GLY A 14 -28.63 18.94 -34.79
CA GLY A 14 -29.92 18.72 -34.16
C GLY A 14 -29.98 17.57 -33.15
N ALA A 15 -28.86 16.91 -32.85
CA ALA A 15 -28.80 15.80 -31.89
C ALA A 15 -29.15 16.25 -30.46
N ASP A 16 -29.89 15.42 -29.72
CA ASP A 16 -30.12 15.62 -28.29
C ASP A 16 -28.89 15.14 -27.50
N ASN A 17 -28.32 16.03 -26.68
CA ASN A 17 -27.13 15.80 -25.87
C ASN A 17 -27.45 16.04 -24.39
N ASN A 18 -26.58 15.56 -23.50
CA ASN A 18 -26.64 15.93 -22.08
C ASN A 18 -26.18 17.39 -21.92
N ALA A 19 -26.84 18.19 -21.07
CA ALA A 19 -26.46 19.58 -20.82
C ALA A 19 -25.02 19.75 -20.27
N PHE A 20 -24.43 18.69 -19.73
CA PHE A 20 -23.04 18.67 -19.26
C PHE A 20 -22.03 18.14 -20.29
N ALA A 21 -22.46 17.80 -21.50
CA ALA A 21 -21.56 17.31 -22.55
C ALA A 21 -20.79 18.49 -23.17
N ALA A 22 -19.45 18.42 -23.17
CA ALA A 22 -18.61 19.43 -23.81
C ALA A 22 -18.78 19.45 -25.34
N ASN A 23 -18.91 18.26 -25.94
CA ASN A 23 -19.02 18.08 -27.39
C ASN A 23 -20.28 17.29 -27.74
N CYS A 24 -20.76 17.50 -28.96
CA CYS A 24 -21.87 16.72 -29.50
C CYS A 24 -21.45 15.25 -29.74
N TRP A 25 -22.23 14.29 -29.24
CA TRP A 25 -21.91 12.87 -29.43
C TRP A 25 -22.00 12.40 -30.91
N ILE A 26 -22.74 13.13 -31.76
CA ILE A 26 -22.84 12.85 -33.20
C ILE A 26 -21.74 13.58 -33.97
N CYS A 27 -21.78 14.92 -34.02
CA CYS A 27 -20.92 15.70 -34.91
C CYS A 27 -19.60 16.14 -34.27
N GLN A 28 -19.37 15.84 -32.99
CA GLN A 28 -18.17 16.17 -32.21
C GLN A 28 -17.85 17.67 -32.14
N ARG A 29 -18.75 18.55 -32.59
CA ARG A 29 -18.61 20.00 -32.44
C ARG A 29 -18.85 20.41 -30.98
N PRO A 30 -18.13 21.43 -30.47
CA PRO A 30 -18.33 21.93 -29.12
C PRO A 30 -19.76 22.45 -28.95
N LEU A 31 -20.40 22.12 -27.82
CA LEU A 31 -21.77 22.52 -27.48
C LEU A 31 -21.83 23.76 -26.58
N VAL A 32 -20.70 24.11 -25.96
CA VAL A 32 -20.58 25.22 -25.03
C VAL A 32 -19.51 26.16 -25.59
N ASP A 33 -19.90 27.38 -25.94
CA ASP A 33 -18.93 28.46 -26.15
C ASP A 33 -18.17 28.63 -24.82
N GLU A 34 -16.85 28.55 -24.85
CA GLU A 34 -15.94 28.48 -23.68
C GLU A 34 -16.07 29.65 -22.67
N ALA A 35 -16.98 30.60 -22.92
CA ALA A 35 -17.19 31.80 -22.14
C ALA A 35 -17.85 31.59 -20.76
N GLU A 36 -18.49 30.45 -20.49
CA GLU A 36 -19.20 30.22 -19.21
C GLU A 36 -18.79 28.93 -18.47
N LEU A 37 -17.55 28.49 -18.65
CA LEU A 37 -16.91 27.61 -17.66
C LEU A 37 -16.60 28.44 -16.41
N VAL A 38 -17.62 28.61 -15.56
CA VAL A 38 -17.44 29.10 -14.19
C VAL A 38 -16.35 28.24 -13.56
N LYS A 39 -15.15 28.81 -13.41
CA LYS A 39 -14.04 28.20 -12.68
C LYS A 39 -14.62 27.74 -11.36
N ALA A 40 -14.78 26.42 -11.20
CA ALA A 40 -15.09 25.84 -9.91
C ALA A 40 -14.01 26.35 -8.96
N LEU A 41 -14.41 27.18 -7.99
CA LEU A 41 -13.52 27.64 -6.95
C LEU A 41 -12.83 26.40 -6.38
N PRO A 42 -11.49 26.38 -6.29
CA PRO A 42 -10.80 25.24 -5.73
C PRO A 42 -11.37 24.99 -4.33
N VAL A 43 -12.16 23.94 -4.20
CA VAL A 43 -12.74 23.53 -2.93
C VAL A 43 -11.55 23.07 -2.10
N GLU A 44 -11.20 23.88 -1.10
CA GLU A 44 -10.18 23.55 -0.14
C GLU A 44 -10.55 22.20 0.49
N ALA A 45 -9.68 21.21 0.32
CA ALA A 45 -9.96 19.85 0.77
C ALA A 45 -10.29 19.90 2.28
N PRO A 46 -11.35 19.22 2.75
CA PRO A 46 -11.70 19.26 4.16
C PRO A 46 -10.49 18.80 4.96
N ALA A 47 -10.15 19.54 6.02
CA ALA A 47 -9.09 19.16 6.96
C ALA A 47 -9.52 17.90 7.73
N PHE A 48 -9.48 16.74 7.07
CA PHE A 48 -9.67 15.46 7.72
C PHE A 48 -8.47 15.22 8.63
N VAL A 49 -8.70 15.35 9.94
CA VAL A 49 -7.85 15.09 11.10
C VAL A 49 -6.50 14.38 10.78
N ALA A 50 -5.47 15.15 10.44
CA ALA A 50 -4.15 14.65 10.04
C ALA A 50 -3.31 13.97 11.16
N GLY A 51 -3.88 13.77 12.36
CA GLY A 51 -3.09 13.48 13.57
C GLY A 51 -3.13 12.06 14.12
N VAL A 52 -4.15 11.25 13.80
CA VAL A 52 -4.36 9.97 14.50
C VAL A 52 -3.53 8.84 13.88
N ASN A 53 -3.40 8.82 12.55
CA ASN A 53 -2.79 7.70 11.83
C ASN A 53 -1.25 7.65 11.95
N THR A 54 -0.59 8.80 12.15
CA THR A 54 0.86 8.87 12.31
C THR A 54 1.32 8.27 13.64
N LYS A 55 0.51 8.42 14.70
CA LYS A 55 0.76 7.78 16.00
C LYS A 55 0.68 6.26 15.89
N VAL A 56 -0.35 5.75 15.22
CA VAL A 56 -0.54 4.29 15.00
C VAL A 56 0.62 3.70 14.20
N GLY A 57 1.06 4.37 13.12
CA GLY A 57 2.20 3.93 12.32
C GLY A 57 3.51 3.87 13.12
N ASN A 58 3.78 4.89 13.95
CA ASN A 58 4.97 4.91 14.81
C ASN A 58 4.92 3.82 15.90
N VAL A 59 3.75 3.55 16.48
CA VAL A 59 3.58 2.49 17.49
C VAL A 59 3.81 1.11 16.86
N LEU A 60 3.27 0.85 15.67
CA LEU A 60 3.51 -0.39 14.92
C LEU A 60 5.00 -0.59 14.60
N LEU A 61 5.69 0.47 14.13
CA LEU A 61 7.13 0.43 13.86
C LEU A 61 7.93 0.11 15.14
N LEU A 62 7.57 0.72 16.27
CA LEU A 62 8.20 0.48 17.56
C LEU A 62 8.04 -0.98 18.00
N PHE A 63 6.83 -1.55 17.93
CA PHE A 63 6.61 -2.96 18.25
C PHE A 63 7.40 -3.90 17.33
N THR A 64 7.49 -3.56 16.04
CA THR A 64 8.26 -4.34 15.07
C THR A 64 9.75 -4.32 15.43
N LEU A 65 10.30 -3.15 15.77
CA LEU A 65 11.68 -3.01 16.21
C LEU A 65 11.97 -3.82 17.49
N ILE A 66 11.08 -3.74 18.49
CA ILE A 66 11.22 -4.50 19.74
C ILE A 66 11.22 -6.01 19.44
N ALA A 67 10.29 -6.48 18.61
CA ALA A 67 10.22 -7.89 18.23
C ALA A 67 11.51 -8.35 17.51
N LEU A 68 12.02 -7.54 16.57
CA LEU A 68 13.26 -7.85 15.86
C LEU A 68 14.48 -7.91 16.79
N ILE A 69 14.54 -7.05 17.80
CA ILE A 69 15.61 -7.06 18.80
C ILE A 69 15.51 -8.32 19.67
N LEU A 70 14.32 -8.63 20.19
CA LEU A 70 14.11 -9.81 21.04
C LEU A 70 14.48 -11.11 20.31
N VAL A 71 14.04 -11.26 19.05
CA VAL A 71 14.41 -12.41 18.23
C VAL A 71 15.91 -12.40 17.94
N GLY A 72 16.51 -11.25 17.65
CA GLY A 72 17.95 -11.12 17.44
C GLY A 72 18.78 -11.55 18.66
N ILE A 73 18.33 -11.24 19.88
CA ILE A 73 18.94 -11.71 21.12
C ILE A 73 18.80 -13.25 21.23
N GLY A 74 17.64 -13.81 20.90
CA GLY A 74 17.46 -15.27 20.89
C GLY A 74 18.38 -15.98 19.89
N VAL A 75 18.56 -15.40 18.70
CA VAL A 75 19.50 -15.95 17.70
C VAL A 75 20.94 -15.85 18.20
N SER A 76 21.33 -14.74 18.85
CA SER A 76 22.69 -14.54 19.33
C SER A 76 23.10 -15.50 20.45
N THR A 77 22.15 -15.94 21.28
CA THR A 77 22.41 -16.89 22.37
C THR A 77 22.54 -18.33 21.89
N VAL A 78 21.87 -18.70 20.79
CA VAL A 78 21.94 -20.05 20.21
C VAL A 78 23.12 -20.18 19.27
N GLU A 79 23.23 -19.29 18.28
CA GLU A 79 24.28 -19.34 17.27
C GLU A 79 24.65 -17.94 16.79
N PRO A 80 25.73 -17.33 17.32
CA PRO A 80 26.05 -15.93 17.04
C PRO A 80 26.41 -15.67 15.57
N VAL A 81 26.88 -16.69 14.85
CA VAL A 81 27.18 -16.60 13.42
C VAL A 81 25.89 -16.44 12.58
N ALA A 82 24.77 -17.01 13.04
CA ALA A 82 23.47 -16.90 12.38
C ALA A 82 22.88 -15.47 12.43
N LEU A 83 23.41 -14.62 13.32
CA LEU A 83 22.96 -13.23 13.48
C LEU A 83 23.12 -12.39 12.20
N ILE A 84 24.18 -12.64 11.42
CA ILE A 84 24.44 -11.95 10.15
C ILE A 84 23.34 -12.29 9.14
N PHE A 85 22.98 -13.57 9.03
CA PHE A 85 21.92 -14.03 8.14
C PHE A 85 20.56 -13.51 8.59
N TYR A 86 20.28 -13.49 9.89
CA TYR A 86 19.08 -12.90 10.44
C TYR A 86 18.95 -11.41 10.12
N ALA A 87 20.03 -10.64 10.26
CA ALA A 87 20.03 -9.21 9.95
C ALA A 87 19.71 -8.94 8.47
N ILE A 88 20.29 -9.71 7.54
CA ILE A 88 20.10 -9.50 6.10
C ILE A 88 18.74 -10.03 5.62
N LEU A 89 18.37 -11.25 6.03
CA LEU A 89 17.20 -11.94 5.48
C LEU A 89 15.89 -11.59 6.19
N VAL A 90 15.94 -11.10 7.43
CA VAL A 90 14.74 -10.83 8.23
C VAL A 90 14.65 -9.35 8.60
N VAL A 91 15.69 -8.78 9.22
CA VAL A 91 15.63 -7.39 9.72
C VAL A 91 15.49 -6.39 8.58
N ALA A 92 16.31 -6.49 7.53
CA ALA A 92 16.26 -5.57 6.39
C ALA A 92 14.89 -5.55 5.67
N PRO A 93 14.28 -6.68 5.26
CA PRO A 93 12.96 -6.67 4.62
C PRO A 93 11.86 -6.22 5.59
N CYS A 94 11.86 -6.65 6.86
CA CYS A 94 10.86 -6.20 7.83
C CYS A 94 10.89 -4.68 8.05
N LEU A 95 12.09 -4.08 8.13
CA LEU A 95 12.24 -2.63 8.23
C LEU A 95 11.79 -1.92 6.95
N GLY A 96 12.16 -2.43 5.78
CA GLY A 96 11.71 -1.88 4.49
C GLY A 96 10.19 -1.82 4.40
N VAL A 97 9.51 -2.86 4.89
CA VAL A 97 8.03 -2.88 4.93
C VAL A 97 7.49 -1.91 5.97
N GLY A 98 8.04 -1.88 7.18
CA GLY A 98 7.61 -0.94 8.22
C GLY A 98 7.71 0.52 7.75
N ILE A 99 8.79 0.86 7.05
CA ILE A 99 9.01 2.21 6.50
C ILE A 99 8.04 2.51 5.36
N THR A 100 7.86 1.60 4.40
CA THR A 100 6.92 1.80 3.28
C THR A 100 5.48 1.90 3.76
N LEU A 101 5.06 1.07 4.72
CA LEU A 101 3.74 1.16 5.35
C LEU A 101 3.55 2.51 6.03
N ARG A 102 4.56 3.00 6.76
CA ARG A 102 4.54 4.34 7.37
C ARG A 102 4.40 5.44 6.32
N GLN A 103 5.16 5.39 5.23
CA GLN A 103 5.06 6.37 4.15
C GLN A 103 3.67 6.38 3.51
N ILE A 104 3.06 5.22 3.31
CA ILE A 104 1.70 5.11 2.75
C ILE A 104 0.64 5.62 3.73
N LEU A 105 0.78 5.31 5.03
CA LEU A 105 -0.13 5.82 6.06
C LEU A 105 -0.06 7.35 6.20
N VAL A 106 1.11 7.93 5.94
CA VAL A 106 1.31 9.40 5.90
C VAL A 106 0.77 9.99 4.60
N ALA A 107 0.88 9.31 3.46
CA ALA A 107 0.48 9.81 2.14
C ALA A 107 -1.04 9.72 1.84
N LYS A 108 -1.86 9.29 2.81
CA LYS A 108 -3.25 8.84 2.57
C LYS A 108 -4.30 9.95 2.43
N ASP A 109 -3.92 11.09 1.85
CA ASP A 109 -4.85 12.11 1.34
C ASP A 109 -5.52 11.68 0.01
N LYS A 110 -5.22 10.49 -0.53
CA LYS A 110 -5.81 10.00 -1.79
C LYS A 110 -6.65 8.72 -1.57
N PRO A 111 -7.95 8.72 -1.94
CA PRO A 111 -8.90 7.63 -1.68
C PRO A 111 -8.65 6.33 -2.49
N THR A 112 -7.56 6.24 -3.24
CA THR A 112 -7.18 5.06 -4.06
C THR A 112 -6.21 4.10 -3.37
N ALA A 113 -5.70 4.42 -2.18
CA ALA A 113 -4.60 3.67 -1.54
C ALA A 113 -5.00 2.37 -0.79
N THR A 114 -6.27 1.97 -0.78
CA THR A 114 -6.72 0.77 -0.04
C THR A 114 -6.36 -0.54 -0.74
N GLY A 115 -6.41 -0.60 -2.08
CA GLY A 115 -6.08 -1.81 -2.85
C GLY A 115 -4.57 -2.11 -2.90
N GLY A 116 -3.74 -1.07 -3.08
CA GLY A 116 -2.29 -1.21 -3.06
C GLY A 116 -1.75 -1.63 -1.68
N LEU A 117 -2.31 -1.08 -0.60
CA LEU A 117 -1.90 -1.41 0.77
C LEU A 117 -2.22 -2.86 1.14
N THR A 118 -3.40 -3.36 0.75
CA THR A 118 -3.76 -4.77 0.96
C THR A 118 -2.86 -5.69 0.15
N ALA A 119 -2.57 -5.36 -1.10
CA ALA A 119 -1.63 -6.12 -1.92
C ALA A 119 -0.22 -6.17 -1.32
N VAL A 120 0.30 -5.03 -0.85
CA VAL A 120 1.62 -4.97 -0.19
C VAL A 120 1.65 -5.77 1.10
N LEU A 121 0.63 -5.64 1.96
CA LEU A 121 0.54 -6.44 3.19
C LEU A 121 0.49 -7.94 2.88
N ILE A 122 -0.31 -8.36 1.90
CA ILE A 122 -0.40 -9.76 1.49
C ILE A 122 0.97 -10.25 0.97
N VAL A 123 1.62 -9.49 0.08
CA VAL A 123 2.93 -9.86 -0.47
C VAL A 123 3.97 -9.98 0.64
N VAL A 124 4.01 -9.03 1.58
CA VAL A 124 4.98 -9.07 2.68
C VAL A 124 4.71 -10.22 3.62
N SER A 125 3.46 -10.46 3.99
CA SER A 125 3.11 -11.57 4.87
C SER A 125 3.46 -12.91 4.22
N VAL A 126 3.15 -13.09 2.94
CA VAL A 126 3.46 -14.32 2.20
C VAL A 126 4.98 -14.49 2.04
N VAL A 127 5.69 -13.48 1.56
CA VAL A 127 7.15 -13.53 1.37
C VAL A 127 7.87 -13.70 2.71
N GLY A 128 7.44 -12.98 3.75
CA GLY A 128 8.00 -13.10 5.09
C GLY A 128 7.81 -14.50 5.66
N LEU A 129 6.60 -15.07 5.57
CA LEU A 129 6.34 -16.44 6.00
C LEU A 129 7.14 -17.47 5.20
N LEU A 130 7.29 -17.27 3.89
CA LEU A 130 8.11 -18.15 3.04
C LEU A 130 9.59 -18.08 3.41
N MET A 131 10.13 -16.89 3.66
CA MET A 131 11.53 -16.69 4.06
C MET A 131 11.80 -17.28 5.44
N ILE A 132 10.87 -17.12 6.40
CA ILE A 132 10.96 -17.75 7.73
C ILE A 132 10.91 -19.27 7.59
N SER A 133 9.96 -19.80 6.83
CA SER A 133 9.80 -21.24 6.60
C SER A 133 11.03 -21.85 5.93
N PHE A 134 11.57 -21.17 4.92
CA PHE A 134 12.80 -21.57 4.23
C PHE A 134 14.02 -21.50 5.15
N GLY A 135 14.13 -20.44 5.97
CA GLY A 135 15.18 -20.30 6.97
C GLY A 135 15.17 -21.44 8.00
N ILE A 136 13.99 -21.80 8.53
CA ILE A 136 13.83 -22.94 9.44
C ILE A 136 14.21 -24.25 8.75
N LEU A 137 13.80 -24.45 7.50
CA LEU A 137 14.16 -25.64 6.70
C LEU A 137 15.68 -25.75 6.49
N CYS A 138 16.34 -24.68 6.05
CA CYS A 138 17.79 -24.68 5.88
C CYS A 138 18.51 -24.90 7.21
N PHE A 139 18.05 -24.26 8.29
CA PHE A 139 18.64 -24.42 9.62
C PHE A 139 18.52 -25.86 10.12
N THR A 140 17.33 -26.47 10.03
CA THR A 140 17.11 -27.87 10.41
C THR A 140 17.94 -28.84 9.57
N ALA A 141 18.07 -28.61 8.26
CA ALA A 141 18.92 -29.41 7.38
C ALA A 141 20.41 -29.30 7.76
N CYS A 142 20.89 -28.09 8.10
CA CYS A 142 22.26 -27.90 8.60
C CYS A 142 22.48 -28.67 9.91
N LEU A 143 21.57 -28.56 10.87
CA LEU A 143 21.67 -29.29 12.14
C LEU A 143 21.72 -30.82 11.95
N GLN A 144 20.93 -31.35 11.01
CA GLN A 144 20.96 -32.77 10.68
C GLN A 144 22.30 -33.20 10.05
N MET A 145 22.91 -32.35 9.24
CA MET A 145 24.20 -32.62 8.62
C MET A 145 25.37 -32.57 9.62
N PHE A 146 25.28 -31.70 10.63
CA PHE A 146 26.28 -31.56 11.70
C PHE A 146 26.06 -32.49 12.90
N SER A 147 24.93 -33.21 12.95
CA SER A 147 24.66 -34.25 13.94
C SER A 147 24.70 -35.67 13.34
N PRO A 148 25.81 -36.11 12.72
CA PRO A 148 25.90 -37.48 12.19
C PRO A 148 25.95 -38.56 13.29
N ASN A 149 26.05 -38.20 14.58
CA ASN A 149 26.34 -39.13 15.67
C ASN A 149 25.26 -39.23 16.78
N ALA A 150 24.07 -38.67 16.61
CA ALA A 150 22.99 -38.79 17.62
C ALA A 150 22.12 -40.07 17.47
N PHE A 151 22.40 -40.91 16.47
CA PHE A 151 21.80 -42.23 16.30
C PHE A 151 22.84 -43.33 16.54
N HIS A 152 23.30 -43.47 17.79
CA HIS A 152 23.93 -44.69 18.28
C HIS A 152 23.62 -44.89 19.76
#